data_AF-A0A1E3XGC3-F1
#
_entry.id   AF-A0A1E3XGC3-F1
#
_cell.length_a   1.000
_cell.length_b   1.000
_cell.length_c   1.000
_cell.angle_alpha   90.00
_cell.angle_beta   90.00
_cell.angle_gamma   90.00
#
_symmetry.space_group_name_H-M   'P 1'
#
loop_
_entity.id
_entity.type
_entity.pdbx_description
1 polymer ?
#
loop_
_entity_poly.entity_id
_entity_poly.type
_entity_poly.pdbx_seq_one_letter_code
_entity_poly.pdbx_strand_id
1 'polypeptide(L)'
;MAENYLHTHFSRAKSGRGHTITFTKFDLVESSELRNLRKLILTYLFSLYENKNLQQYILNLLLTHSQSGLNISANSIIEQDAKLVLAFFKDDLAPTNLYHCIIVQEYLKLLRRLKIPFEEDLKTLFQSTSYELYDLLTNKFDRIELKLSHDEYREYKKKKIRGFTKSYSRDDYDKMFQELFDILQTLSDHSKWQIEQGVSYILEELVERNSSLYGEVIKHYLHKGDILRLNPWILVSNLIASCGAVTAFEVISMADYPSKNRWLFSYYQHLQKEDIKSEHFEALAELYATSAYEYFINDLDFLLKYESIENGFIVRITQIIVNRTISEPLVAHTLSLIFNKHTEINKQLLSLFSSNSILLEDAFITVDKIDHYADYDGSMFSKLLDNDSNFINRYLEDKFSGKSYLSKHDDGRDYSFIWQRDDYMSVMSNISEIVFKHEQKGHCFGYYELFFNKNVNPQTDEKILDRQDGFLCEEVRGKSTNKEYMHLLFYVIAEFKRDRRIKFYQVFLEANQNFDDFEKLPFEPTSWSWSGSQVPLLQERIYFYEQLISICDSVKFLKHRQLLEKRVQSLRQQIQDEKKRDFTEAW
;
A
#
# COMPACT_ATOMS: atom_id res chain seq x y z
N MET A 1 13.25 0.68 25.84
CA MET A 1 13.53 -0.57 26.59
C MET A 1 12.31 -1.01 27.41
N ALA A 2 11.74 -0.15 28.27
CA ALA A 2 10.55 -0.49 29.09
C ALA A 2 9.33 -0.97 28.29
N GLU A 3 9.05 -0.37 27.13
CA GLU A 3 7.95 -0.76 26.22
C GLU A 3 7.91 -2.27 25.91
N ASN A 4 9.04 -2.84 25.49
CA ASN A 4 9.15 -4.28 25.18
C ASN A 4 8.89 -5.18 26.39
N TYR A 5 9.17 -4.70 27.62
CA TYR A 5 8.90 -5.45 28.85
C TYR A 5 7.42 -5.40 29.26
N LEU A 6 6.64 -4.49 28.67
CA LEU A 6 5.20 -4.38 28.94
C LEU A 6 4.34 -5.25 28.01
N HIS A 7 4.88 -5.72 26.88
CA HIS A 7 4.22 -6.68 25.98
C HIS A 7 4.01 -8.05 26.62
N THR A 8 3.03 -8.81 26.12
CA THR A 8 2.78 -10.20 26.53
C THR A 8 2.79 -11.20 25.37
N HIS A 9 2.96 -10.76 24.12
CA HIS A 9 3.04 -11.60 22.92
C HIS A 9 4.30 -11.28 22.10
N PHE A 10 4.97 -12.31 21.54
CA PHE A 10 6.27 -12.19 20.86
C PHE A 10 6.38 -13.03 19.57
N SER A 11 7.15 -12.54 18.60
CA SER A 11 7.49 -13.22 17.32
C SER A 11 8.97 -13.02 16.97
N ARG A 12 9.65 -14.05 16.44
CA ARG A 12 11.08 -14.03 16.10
C ARG A 12 11.40 -14.76 14.80
N ALA A 13 12.33 -14.23 14.01
CA ALA A 13 12.97 -14.91 12.87
C ALA A 13 14.44 -15.26 13.19
N LYS A 14 14.95 -16.37 12.66
CA LYS A 14 16.36 -16.81 12.78
C LYS A 14 16.85 -17.45 11.47
N SER A 15 18.13 -17.26 11.14
CA SER A 15 18.81 -18.02 10.09
C SER A 15 19.08 -19.46 10.55
N GLY A 16 18.77 -20.43 9.70
CA GLY A 16 19.06 -21.85 9.90
C GLY A 16 20.30 -22.32 9.13
N ARG A 17 20.60 -23.62 9.20
CA ARG A 17 21.69 -24.24 8.40
C ARG A 17 21.25 -24.40 6.94
N GLY A 18 22.20 -24.28 6.00
CA GLY A 18 21.95 -24.55 4.58
C GLY A 18 21.07 -23.51 3.87
N HIS A 19 21.29 -22.21 4.13
CA HIS A 19 20.52 -21.11 3.52
C HIS A 19 19.00 -21.11 3.84
N THR A 20 18.63 -21.51 5.06
CA THR A 20 17.23 -21.54 5.53
C THR A 20 16.91 -20.39 6.50
N ILE A 21 15.63 -20.02 6.62
CA ILE A 21 15.11 -19.02 7.59
C ILE A 21 13.92 -19.63 8.36
N THR A 22 13.87 -19.45 9.67
CA THR A 22 12.84 -20.00 10.58
C THR A 22 12.11 -18.89 11.34
N PHE A 23 10.78 -19.00 11.48
CA PHE A 23 9.92 -18.06 12.24
C PHE A 23 9.26 -18.75 13.45
N THR A 24 9.19 -18.07 14.61
CA THR A 24 8.64 -18.59 15.88
C THR A 24 7.75 -17.54 16.58
N LYS A 25 6.61 -17.95 17.17
CA LYS A 25 5.68 -17.06 17.91
C LYS A 25 5.34 -17.66 19.29
N PHE A 26 5.18 -16.84 20.34
CA PHE A 26 4.81 -17.30 21.70
C PHE A 26 4.22 -16.18 22.59
N ASP A 27 3.49 -16.57 23.65
CA ASP A 27 2.91 -15.69 24.68
C ASP A 27 3.63 -15.84 26.03
N LEU A 28 3.58 -14.80 26.87
CA LEU A 28 4.08 -14.88 28.25
C LEU A 28 3.09 -15.63 29.16
N VAL A 29 3.65 -16.47 30.02
CA VAL A 29 2.93 -17.12 31.11
C VAL A 29 3.10 -16.30 32.38
N GLU A 30 2.03 -16.14 33.13
CA GLU A 30 2.05 -15.44 34.40
C GLU A 30 2.87 -16.20 35.46
N SER A 31 3.76 -15.50 36.17
CA SER A 31 4.53 -16.04 37.30
C SER A 31 4.77 -14.99 38.38
N SER A 32 5.11 -15.42 39.60
CA SER A 32 5.47 -14.53 40.73
C SER A 32 6.64 -13.60 40.39
N GLU A 33 7.64 -14.11 39.67
CA GLU A 33 8.84 -13.39 39.29
C GLU A 33 8.50 -12.30 38.27
N LEU A 34 7.66 -12.62 37.28
CA LEU A 34 7.19 -11.66 36.28
C LEU A 34 6.36 -10.54 36.93
N ARG A 35 5.45 -10.89 37.85
CA ARG A 35 4.66 -9.90 38.61
C ARG A 35 5.57 -8.93 39.39
N ASN A 36 6.59 -9.45 40.09
CA ASN A 36 7.55 -8.64 40.84
C ASN A 36 8.39 -7.73 39.92
N LEU A 37 8.85 -8.26 38.79
CA LEU A 37 9.62 -7.50 37.81
C LEU A 37 8.78 -6.33 37.24
N ARG A 38 7.54 -6.59 36.81
CA ARG A 38 6.67 -5.55 36.26
C ARG A 38 6.29 -4.48 37.27
N LYS A 39 6.04 -4.88 38.53
CA LYS A 39 5.85 -3.93 39.63
C LYS A 39 7.05 -3.00 39.79
N LEU A 40 8.27 -3.53 39.82
CA LEU A 40 9.49 -2.72 39.90
C LEU A 40 9.62 -1.76 38.71
N ILE A 41 9.35 -2.25 37.49
CA ILE A 41 9.40 -1.44 36.27
C ILE A 41 8.40 -0.28 36.36
N LEU A 42 7.13 -0.54 36.69
CA LEU A 42 6.09 0.48 36.74
C LEU A 42 6.31 1.48 37.88
N THR A 43 6.68 1.02 39.08
CA THR A 43 6.99 1.92 40.19
C THR A 43 8.16 2.85 39.85
N TYR A 44 9.24 2.31 39.25
CA TYR A 44 10.35 3.14 38.83
C TYR A 44 9.95 4.09 37.71
N LEU A 45 9.18 3.63 36.71
CA LEU A 45 8.67 4.45 35.62
C LEU A 45 7.87 5.64 36.15
N PHE A 46 6.98 5.44 37.12
CA PHE A 46 6.17 6.51 37.68
C PHE A 46 6.98 7.46 38.58
N SER A 47 7.99 6.97 39.30
CA SER A 47 8.91 7.85 40.03
C SER A 47 9.67 8.83 39.12
N LEU A 48 9.90 8.46 37.85
CA LEU A 48 10.54 9.33 36.87
C LEU A 48 9.61 10.43 36.34
N TYR A 49 8.31 10.37 36.60
CA TYR A 49 7.32 11.36 36.13
C TYR A 49 7.52 12.74 36.77
N GLU A 50 8.17 12.82 37.94
CA GLU A 50 8.58 14.10 38.55
C GLU A 50 9.52 14.91 37.66
N ASN A 51 10.26 14.23 36.76
CA ASN A 51 11.13 14.89 35.79
C ASN A 51 10.32 15.33 34.55
N LYS A 52 10.14 16.65 34.39
CA LYS A 52 9.42 17.25 33.25
C LYS A 52 9.88 16.77 31.88
N ASN A 53 11.19 16.50 31.71
CA ASN A 53 11.73 16.02 30.44
C ASN A 53 11.33 14.57 30.11
N LEU A 54 10.88 13.80 31.11
CA LEU A 54 10.49 12.39 30.97
C LEU A 54 8.98 12.19 30.91
N GLN A 55 8.17 13.17 31.33
CA GLN A 55 6.71 13.07 31.40
C GLN A 55 6.09 12.61 30.09
N GLN A 56 6.41 13.28 28.98
CA GLN A 56 5.84 12.94 27.66
C GLN A 56 6.16 11.51 27.23
N TYR A 57 7.37 11.02 27.53
CA TYR A 57 7.76 9.64 27.19
C TYR A 57 7.00 8.60 28.00
N ILE A 58 6.78 8.86 29.29
CA ILE A 58 6.02 7.97 30.18
C ILE A 58 4.56 7.90 29.74
N LEU A 59 3.96 9.06 29.48
CA LEU A 59 2.59 9.19 29.01
C LEU A 59 2.38 8.52 27.64
N ASN A 60 3.29 8.73 26.70
CA ASN A 60 3.25 8.08 25.40
C ASN A 60 3.39 6.55 25.53
N LEU A 61 4.26 6.06 26.41
CA LEU A 61 4.39 4.63 26.66
C LEU A 61 3.09 4.02 27.20
N LEU A 62 2.38 4.69 28.11
CA LEU A 62 1.07 4.23 28.61
C LEU A 62 0.01 4.24 27.52
N LEU A 63 0.01 5.26 26.65
CA LEU A 63 -0.89 5.34 25.50
C LEU A 63 -0.64 4.21 24.50
N THR A 64 0.61 4.01 24.07
CA THR A 64 1.00 2.94 23.16
C THR A 64 0.68 1.57 23.73
N HIS A 65 0.93 1.36 25.03
CA HIS A 65 0.57 0.13 25.71
C HIS A 65 -0.95 -0.12 25.65
N SER A 66 -1.76 0.90 25.90
CA SER A 66 -3.24 0.81 25.82
C SER A 66 -3.73 0.42 24.42
N GLN A 67 -3.04 0.89 23.38
CA GLN A 67 -3.40 0.70 21.98
C GLN A 67 -2.79 -0.57 21.34
N SER A 68 -1.81 -1.22 22.00
CA SER A 68 -1.05 -2.37 21.48
C SER A 68 -1.83 -3.69 21.50
N GLY A 69 -3.01 -3.73 20.86
CA GLY A 69 -3.94 -4.86 20.89
C GLY A 69 -3.38 -6.19 20.39
N LEU A 70 -2.39 -6.19 19.49
CA LEU A 70 -1.75 -7.41 18.97
C LEU A 70 -0.62 -7.93 19.87
N ASN A 71 -0.11 -7.11 20.79
CA ASN A 71 1.01 -7.45 21.67
C ASN A 71 0.55 -7.75 23.11
N ILE A 72 -0.77 -7.77 23.36
CA ILE A 72 -1.39 -7.98 24.67
C ILE A 72 -2.43 -9.09 24.57
N SER A 73 -2.16 -10.18 25.28
CA SER A 73 -2.90 -11.46 25.24
C SER A 73 -3.13 -12.04 26.65
N ALA A 74 -2.33 -11.64 27.65
CA ALA A 74 -2.36 -12.21 28.99
C ALA A 74 -3.08 -11.31 30.02
N ASN A 75 -4.40 -11.48 30.15
CA ASN A 75 -5.27 -10.61 30.98
C ASN A 75 -4.83 -10.50 32.45
N SER A 76 -4.40 -11.62 33.06
CA SER A 76 -4.03 -11.65 34.48
C SER A 76 -2.77 -10.85 34.82
N ILE A 77 -1.87 -10.68 33.85
CA ILE A 77 -0.70 -9.80 33.97
C ILE A 77 -1.19 -8.33 34.00
N ILE A 78 -2.07 -7.95 33.07
CA ILE A 78 -2.58 -6.58 32.97
C ILE A 78 -3.43 -6.18 34.18
N GLU A 79 -4.22 -7.09 34.74
CA GLU A 79 -5.03 -6.83 35.94
C GLU A 79 -4.17 -6.39 37.14
N GLN A 80 -2.94 -6.88 37.23
CA GLN A 80 -2.04 -6.50 38.31
C GLN A 80 -1.36 -5.17 38.07
N ASP A 81 -0.92 -4.93 36.85
CA ASP A 81 -0.35 -3.65 36.44
C ASP A 81 -1.36 -2.51 36.64
N ALA A 82 -2.63 -2.77 36.36
CA ALA A 82 -3.72 -1.81 36.48
C ALA A 82 -3.81 -1.14 37.86
N LYS A 83 -3.48 -1.86 38.94
CA LYS A 83 -3.51 -1.30 40.30
C LYS A 83 -2.54 -0.13 40.46
N LEU A 84 -1.35 -0.24 39.86
CA LEU A 84 -0.33 0.80 39.92
C LEU A 84 -0.64 1.94 38.95
N VAL A 85 -1.08 1.59 37.73
CA VAL A 85 -1.41 2.57 36.69
C VAL A 85 -2.59 3.45 37.11
N LEU A 86 -3.65 2.86 37.68
CA LEU A 86 -4.83 3.62 38.12
C LEU A 86 -4.53 4.52 39.32
N ALA A 87 -3.62 4.12 40.22
CA ALA A 87 -3.17 4.97 41.32
C ALA A 87 -2.40 6.19 40.79
N PHE A 88 -1.43 5.96 39.89
CA PHE A 88 -0.70 7.03 39.21
C PHE A 88 -1.62 8.03 38.51
N PHE A 89 -2.67 7.56 37.83
CA PHE A 89 -3.66 8.45 37.20
C PHE A 89 -4.38 9.36 38.18
N LYS A 90 -4.70 8.87 39.38
CA LYS A 90 -5.39 9.65 40.42
C LYS A 90 -4.47 10.68 41.06
N ASP A 91 -3.23 10.29 41.33
CA ASP A 91 -2.31 11.07 42.17
C ASP A 91 -1.56 12.13 41.36
N ASP A 92 -1.21 11.84 40.10
CA ASP A 92 -0.25 12.64 39.33
C ASP A 92 -0.85 13.34 38.09
N LEU A 93 -2.02 12.92 37.58
CA LEU A 93 -2.59 13.47 36.36
C LEU A 93 -3.69 14.50 36.62
N ALA A 94 -3.64 15.62 35.88
CA ALA A 94 -4.64 16.68 35.92
C ALA A 94 -5.82 16.46 34.93
N PRO A 95 -7.09 16.52 35.37
CA PRO A 95 -8.27 16.36 34.51
C PRO A 95 -8.55 17.57 33.60
N THR A 96 -7.89 18.70 33.81
CA THR A 96 -7.95 19.88 32.93
C THR A 96 -7.03 19.76 31.72
N ASN A 97 -6.11 18.80 31.71
CA ASN A 97 -5.21 18.56 30.60
C ASN A 97 -5.82 17.52 29.65
N LEU A 98 -6.05 17.91 28.38
CA LEU A 98 -6.65 17.05 27.37
C LEU A 98 -5.84 15.76 27.14
N TYR A 99 -4.52 15.84 27.09
CA TYR A 99 -3.67 14.66 26.87
C TYR A 99 -3.79 13.66 28.02
N HIS A 100 -3.84 14.14 29.26
CA HIS A 100 -4.08 13.29 30.42
C HIS A 100 -5.45 12.60 30.35
N CYS A 101 -6.49 13.34 29.98
CA CYS A 101 -7.83 12.77 29.79
C CYS A 101 -7.81 11.65 28.74
N ILE A 102 -7.14 11.86 27.60
CA ILE A 102 -7.01 10.84 26.55
C ILE A 102 -6.35 9.57 27.07
N ILE A 103 -5.22 9.69 27.77
CA ILE A 103 -4.46 8.53 28.27
C ILE A 103 -5.29 7.71 29.26
N VAL A 104 -5.91 8.39 30.23
CA VAL A 104 -6.76 7.73 31.23
C VAL A 104 -7.88 6.98 30.52
N GLN A 105 -8.58 7.63 29.60
CA GLN A 105 -9.75 7.04 28.94
C GLN A 105 -9.37 5.88 28.01
N GLU A 106 -8.26 5.97 27.28
CA GLU A 106 -7.76 4.86 26.44
C GLU A 106 -7.32 3.65 27.29
N TYR A 107 -6.70 3.89 28.44
CA TYR A 107 -6.37 2.80 29.36
C TYR A 107 -7.62 2.16 29.98
N LEU A 108 -8.64 2.95 30.36
CA LEU A 108 -9.91 2.42 30.85
C LEU A 108 -10.66 1.62 29.76
N LYS A 109 -10.56 2.03 28.48
CA LYS A 109 -11.07 1.25 27.34
C LYS A 109 -10.34 -0.11 27.23
N LEU A 110 -9.01 -0.15 27.41
CA LEU A 110 -8.24 -1.41 27.48
C LEU A 110 -8.76 -2.31 28.60
N LEU A 111 -8.90 -1.79 29.82
CA LEU A 111 -9.40 -2.58 30.96
C LEU A 111 -10.80 -3.15 30.69
N ARG A 112 -11.69 -2.33 30.14
CA ARG A 112 -13.05 -2.76 29.75
C ARG A 112 -13.00 -3.89 28.71
N ARG A 113 -12.15 -3.79 27.68
CA ARG A 113 -11.95 -4.83 26.66
C ARG A 113 -11.48 -6.15 27.28
N LEU A 114 -10.59 -6.08 28.26
CA LEU A 114 -10.07 -7.26 28.98
C LEU A 114 -10.98 -7.74 30.11
N LYS A 115 -12.12 -7.07 30.34
CA LYS A 115 -13.08 -7.33 31.43
C LYS A 115 -12.45 -7.19 32.82
N ILE A 116 -11.49 -6.28 32.98
CA ILE A 116 -10.84 -5.96 34.26
C ILE A 116 -11.65 -4.83 34.93
N PRO A 117 -12.06 -4.98 36.20
CA PRO A 117 -12.84 -3.96 36.90
C PRO A 117 -11.99 -2.72 37.25
N PHE A 118 -12.62 -1.55 37.21
CA PHE A 118 -12.04 -0.27 37.66
C PHE A 118 -13.13 0.63 38.24
N GLU A 119 -12.73 1.70 38.94
CA GLU A 119 -13.65 2.66 39.54
C GLU A 119 -14.20 3.65 38.49
N GLU A 120 -15.53 3.71 38.33
CA GLU A 120 -16.18 4.61 37.35
C GLU A 120 -16.00 6.10 37.70
N ASP A 121 -15.77 6.46 38.97
CA ASP A 121 -15.49 7.85 39.37
C ASP A 121 -14.26 8.42 38.64
N LEU A 122 -13.24 7.59 38.38
CA LEU A 122 -12.05 8.00 37.66
C LEU A 122 -12.37 8.34 36.20
N LYS A 123 -13.29 7.60 35.58
CA LYS A 123 -13.76 7.87 34.22
C LYS A 123 -14.45 9.24 34.15
N THR A 124 -15.34 9.52 35.12
CA THR A 124 -16.06 10.80 35.18
C THR A 124 -15.12 11.97 35.48
N LEU A 125 -14.12 11.77 36.35
CA LEU A 125 -13.14 12.80 36.69
C LEU A 125 -12.35 13.29 35.47
N PHE A 126 -11.97 12.39 34.57
CA PHE A 126 -11.20 12.70 33.35
C PHE A 126 -12.11 12.86 32.11
N GLN A 127 -13.35 13.29 32.30
CA GLN A 127 -14.31 13.57 31.22
C GLN A 127 -14.52 15.09 31.07
N SER A 128 -13.45 15.82 30.74
CA SER A 128 -13.50 17.27 30.50
C SER A 128 -14.23 17.62 29.21
N THR A 129 -14.72 18.86 29.07
CA THR A 129 -15.38 19.33 27.83
C THR A 129 -14.47 19.20 26.60
N SER A 130 -13.18 19.50 26.72
CA SER A 130 -12.21 19.29 25.63
C SER A 130 -12.06 17.80 25.29
N TYR A 131 -12.12 16.91 26.29
CA TYR A 131 -12.14 15.47 26.04
C TYR A 131 -13.44 15.01 25.37
N GLU A 132 -14.60 15.54 25.78
CA GLU A 132 -15.88 15.22 25.13
C GLU A 132 -15.88 15.61 23.66
N LEU A 133 -15.31 16.77 23.31
CA LEU A 133 -15.08 17.16 21.93
C LEU A 133 -14.14 16.16 21.24
N TYR A 134 -12.98 15.88 21.83
CA TYR A 134 -12.01 14.94 21.27
C TYR A 134 -12.63 13.56 21.00
N ASP A 135 -13.37 13.01 21.97
CA ASP A 135 -14.06 11.72 21.82
C ASP A 135 -15.15 11.80 20.76
N LEU A 136 -15.93 12.89 20.70
CA LEU A 136 -16.91 13.11 19.62
C LEU A 136 -16.24 13.09 18.23
N LEU A 137 -15.03 13.65 18.10
CA LEU A 137 -14.31 13.66 16.83
C LEU A 137 -13.73 12.29 16.49
N THR A 138 -13.14 11.60 17.46
CA THR A 138 -12.26 10.44 17.22
C THR A 138 -12.91 9.07 17.48
N ASN A 139 -13.96 9.00 18.28
CA ASN A 139 -14.61 7.75 18.68
C ASN A 139 -15.33 7.11 17.49
N LYS A 140 -14.94 5.87 17.16
CA LYS A 140 -15.52 5.06 16.07
C LYS A 140 -16.44 3.95 16.60
N PHE A 141 -16.48 3.74 17.92
CA PHE A 141 -17.23 2.65 18.54
C PHE A 141 -18.73 2.93 18.60
N ASP A 142 -19.14 4.20 18.71
CA ASP A 142 -20.56 4.60 18.67
C ASP A 142 -21.30 3.97 17.49
N ARG A 143 -20.71 3.92 16.28
CA ARG A 143 -21.35 3.30 15.11
C ARG A 143 -21.62 1.80 15.32
N ILE A 144 -20.63 1.08 15.86
CA ILE A 144 -20.69 -0.38 16.04
C ILE A 144 -21.64 -0.72 17.19
N GLU A 145 -21.53 0.00 18.31
CA GLU A 145 -22.34 -0.22 19.51
C GLU A 145 -23.82 0.10 19.26
N LEU A 146 -24.10 1.19 18.52
CA LEU A 146 -25.46 1.60 18.17
C LEU A 146 -26.01 0.89 16.93
N LYS A 147 -25.20 0.04 16.27
CA LYS A 147 -25.56 -0.70 15.04
C LYS A 147 -26.12 0.19 13.93
N LEU A 148 -25.54 1.38 13.77
CA LEU A 148 -25.98 2.36 12.77
C LEU A 148 -25.34 2.07 11.41
N SER A 149 -26.11 2.26 10.34
CA SER A 149 -25.56 2.39 8.99
C SER A 149 -24.63 3.60 8.87
N HIS A 150 -23.90 3.69 7.76
CA HIS A 150 -23.00 4.82 7.52
C HIS A 150 -23.73 6.17 7.55
N ASP A 151 -24.89 6.25 6.90
CA ASP A 151 -25.66 7.49 6.78
C ASP A 151 -26.34 7.85 8.10
N GLU A 152 -26.91 6.87 8.81
CA GLU A 152 -27.48 7.09 10.14
C GLU A 152 -26.41 7.56 11.14
N TYR A 153 -25.19 7.02 11.05
CA TYR A 153 -24.08 7.46 11.89
C TYR A 153 -23.65 8.90 11.58
N ARG A 154 -23.62 9.28 10.29
CA ARG A 154 -23.32 10.66 9.88
C ARG A 154 -24.32 11.64 10.47
N GLU A 155 -25.62 11.35 10.37
CA GLU A 155 -26.69 12.20 10.93
C GLU A 155 -26.64 12.25 12.46
N TYR A 156 -26.40 11.11 13.12
CA TYR A 156 -26.20 11.04 14.56
C TYR A 156 -25.03 11.93 15.03
N LYS A 157 -23.87 11.82 14.36
CA LYS A 157 -22.68 12.60 14.68
C LYS A 157 -22.93 14.10 14.46
N LYS A 158 -23.58 14.46 13.36
CA LYS A 158 -23.97 15.85 13.05
C LYS A 158 -24.91 16.45 14.10
N LYS A 159 -25.88 15.67 14.61
CA LYS A 159 -26.77 16.11 15.70
C LYS A 159 -26.00 16.35 17.00
N LYS A 160 -25.07 15.46 17.36
CA LYS A 160 -24.19 15.64 18.54
C LYS A 160 -23.33 16.90 18.39
N ILE A 161 -22.69 17.08 17.23
CA ILE A 161 -21.89 18.26 16.90
C ILE A 161 -22.73 19.53 17.04
N ARG A 162 -23.93 19.57 16.44
CA ARG A 162 -24.83 20.72 16.55
C ARG A 162 -25.18 21.04 18.00
N GLY A 163 -25.43 20.02 18.82
CA GLY A 163 -25.69 20.19 20.25
C GLY A 163 -24.50 20.84 20.97
N PHE A 164 -23.29 20.38 20.66
CA PHE A 164 -22.05 20.84 21.28
C PHE A 164 -21.66 22.27 20.85
N THR A 165 -21.80 22.59 19.56
CA THR A 165 -21.31 23.86 18.97
C THR A 165 -22.40 24.93 18.87
N LYS A 166 -23.62 24.70 19.38
CA LYS A 166 -24.80 25.57 19.16
C LYS A 166 -24.55 27.04 19.52
N SER A 167 -23.82 27.29 20.59
CA SER A 167 -23.55 28.62 21.14
C SER A 167 -22.16 29.16 20.76
N TYR A 168 -21.43 28.47 19.87
CA TYR A 168 -20.08 28.88 19.51
C TYR A 168 -20.10 30.21 18.75
N SER A 169 -19.32 31.16 19.26
CA SER A 169 -18.87 32.32 18.51
C SER A 169 -17.64 31.97 17.66
N ARG A 170 -17.20 32.90 16.80
CA ARG A 170 -15.95 32.74 16.03
C ARG A 170 -14.75 32.47 16.94
N ASP A 171 -14.66 33.17 18.08
CA ASP A 171 -13.55 33.01 19.02
C ASP A 171 -13.55 31.64 19.70
N ASP A 172 -14.71 30.97 19.82
CA ASP A 172 -14.80 29.61 20.36
C ASP A 172 -14.27 28.58 19.36
N TYR A 173 -14.51 28.79 18.06
CA TYR A 173 -13.88 27.98 17.00
C TYR A 173 -12.36 28.18 16.98
N ASP A 174 -11.88 29.40 17.20
CA ASP A 174 -10.43 29.66 17.25
C ASP A 174 -9.75 28.93 18.41
N LYS A 175 -10.35 28.98 19.62
CA LYS A 175 -9.87 28.22 20.78
C LYS A 175 -9.88 26.72 20.49
N MET A 176 -10.96 26.23 19.88
CA MET A 176 -11.08 24.83 19.49
C MET A 176 -9.96 24.39 18.54
N PHE A 177 -9.67 25.17 17.50
CA PHE A 177 -8.59 24.85 16.57
C PHE A 177 -7.22 24.85 17.25
N GLN A 178 -6.98 25.80 18.17
CA GLN A 178 -5.74 25.86 18.93
C GLN A 178 -5.57 24.65 19.87
N GLU A 179 -6.61 24.29 20.64
CA GLU A 179 -6.58 23.11 21.51
C GLU A 179 -6.32 21.82 20.72
N LEU A 180 -6.94 21.67 19.54
CA LEU A 180 -6.72 20.54 18.64
C LEU A 180 -5.31 20.55 18.04
N PHE A 181 -4.78 21.73 17.71
CA PHE A 181 -3.41 21.84 17.22
C PHE A 181 -2.39 21.42 18.28
N ASP A 182 -2.56 21.89 19.53
CA ASP A 182 -1.65 21.61 20.63
C ASP A 182 -1.62 20.10 20.95
N ILE A 183 -2.78 19.43 20.96
CA ILE A 183 -2.84 17.98 21.22
C ILE A 183 -2.25 17.16 20.07
N LEU A 184 -2.38 17.62 18.82
CA LEU A 184 -1.76 16.97 17.65
C LEU A 184 -0.24 16.99 17.68
N GLN A 185 0.39 17.95 18.38
CA GLN A 185 1.84 17.93 18.60
C GLN A 185 2.29 16.77 19.52
N THR A 186 1.36 16.15 20.23
CA THR A 186 1.64 15.11 21.23
C THR A 186 1.20 13.72 20.77
N LEU A 187 0.21 13.62 19.88
CA LEU A 187 -0.35 12.34 19.41
C LEU A 187 0.33 11.81 18.15
N SER A 188 0.17 10.51 17.89
CA SER A 188 0.61 9.87 16.65
C SER A 188 -0.19 10.34 15.41
N ASP A 189 0.39 10.13 14.22
CA ASP A 189 -0.21 10.51 12.93
C ASP A 189 -1.61 9.94 12.67
N HIS A 190 -1.94 8.74 13.18
CA HIS A 190 -3.28 8.17 13.00
C HIS A 190 -4.38 9.05 13.65
N SER A 191 -4.08 9.65 14.80
CA SER A 191 -5.01 10.56 15.50
C SER A 191 -5.28 11.83 14.70
N LYS A 192 -4.31 12.27 13.88
CA LYS A 192 -4.42 13.46 13.04
C LYS A 192 -5.54 13.35 12.02
N TRP A 193 -5.59 12.24 11.29
CA TRP A 193 -6.64 12.01 10.30
C TRP A 193 -8.05 12.00 10.93
N GLN A 194 -8.19 11.40 12.13
CA GLN A 194 -9.49 11.36 12.81
C GLN A 194 -9.95 12.75 13.26
N ILE A 195 -9.03 13.57 13.79
CA ILE A 195 -9.33 14.95 14.19
C ILE A 195 -9.67 15.78 12.95
N GLU A 196 -8.89 15.69 11.87
CA GLU A 196 -9.14 16.41 10.62
C GLU A 196 -10.55 16.13 10.09
N GLN A 197 -10.92 14.85 9.94
CA GLN A 197 -12.26 14.44 9.50
C GLN A 197 -13.35 14.92 10.46
N GLY A 198 -13.09 14.87 11.77
CA GLY A 198 -13.98 15.38 12.79
C GLY A 198 -14.25 16.88 12.64
N VAL A 199 -13.20 17.67 12.42
CA VAL A 199 -13.30 19.12 12.19
C VAL A 199 -14.05 19.42 10.89
N SER A 200 -13.86 18.64 9.83
CA SER A 200 -14.65 18.78 8.61
C SER A 200 -16.15 18.64 8.88
N TYR A 201 -16.59 17.68 9.71
CA TYR A 201 -18.01 17.57 10.09
C TYR A 201 -18.52 18.76 10.91
N ILE A 202 -17.67 19.35 11.76
CA ILE A 202 -18.02 20.57 12.50
C ILE A 202 -18.27 21.74 11.53
N LEU A 203 -17.39 21.89 10.55
CA LEU A 203 -17.47 22.96 9.55
C LEU A 203 -18.62 22.75 8.56
N GLU A 204 -18.91 21.51 8.16
CA GLU A 204 -20.11 21.15 7.38
C GLU A 204 -21.40 21.48 8.15
N GLU A 205 -21.48 21.16 9.44
CA GLU A 205 -22.64 21.53 10.25
C GLU A 205 -22.78 23.05 10.40
N LEU A 206 -21.66 23.77 10.56
CA LEU A 206 -21.64 25.22 10.68
C LEU A 206 -22.16 25.91 9.42
N VAL A 207 -21.73 25.51 8.21
CA VAL A 207 -22.18 26.18 6.98
C VAL A 207 -23.69 26.04 6.78
N GLU A 208 -24.27 24.89 7.13
CA GLU A 208 -25.71 24.67 7.06
C GLU A 208 -26.49 25.49 8.09
N ARG A 209 -25.89 25.72 9.27
CA ARG A 209 -26.52 26.46 10.36
C ARG A 209 -26.39 27.97 10.20
N ASN A 210 -25.22 28.44 9.79
CA ASN A 210 -24.88 29.86 9.66
C ASN A 210 -23.73 30.03 8.66
N SER A 211 -24.08 30.19 7.38
CA SER A 211 -23.14 30.36 6.27
C SER A 211 -22.27 31.62 6.38
N SER A 212 -22.78 32.70 6.97
CA SER A 212 -22.00 33.92 7.20
C SER A 212 -20.89 33.69 8.22
N LEU A 213 -21.22 33.07 9.36
CA LEU A 213 -20.24 32.72 10.39
C LEU A 213 -19.22 31.72 9.86
N TYR A 214 -19.63 30.76 9.02
CA TYR A 214 -18.72 29.85 8.34
C TYR A 214 -17.62 30.60 7.56
N GLY A 215 -17.99 31.57 6.72
CA GLY A 215 -17.03 32.36 5.95
C GLY A 215 -16.04 33.12 6.84
N GLU A 216 -16.52 33.71 7.95
CA GLU A 216 -15.65 34.37 8.93
C GLU A 216 -14.67 33.41 9.61
N VAL A 217 -15.15 32.22 10.01
CA VAL A 217 -14.34 31.17 10.65
C VAL A 217 -13.26 30.67 9.70
N ILE A 218 -13.59 30.35 8.44
CA ILE A 218 -12.60 29.92 7.45
C ILE A 218 -11.57 31.02 7.17
N LYS A 219 -12.02 32.27 6.98
CA LYS A 219 -11.12 33.40 6.75
C LYS A 219 -10.11 33.57 7.89
N HIS A 220 -10.57 33.52 9.14
CA HIS A 220 -9.68 33.65 10.29
C HIS A 220 -8.79 32.42 10.49
N TYR A 221 -9.30 31.21 10.25
CA TYR A 221 -8.52 29.98 10.27
C TYR A 221 -7.34 30.02 9.27
N LEU A 222 -7.58 30.48 8.03
CA LEU A 222 -6.54 30.61 7.02
C LEU A 222 -5.51 31.70 7.39
N HIS A 223 -5.94 32.82 7.99
CA HIS A 223 -5.00 33.82 8.53
C HIS A 223 -4.09 33.28 9.62
N LYS A 224 -4.51 32.26 10.36
CA LYS A 224 -3.68 31.57 11.36
C LYS A 224 -2.71 30.56 10.74
N GLY A 225 -2.75 30.35 9.43
CA GLY A 225 -1.77 29.54 8.71
C GLY A 225 -2.20 28.10 8.42
N ASP A 226 -3.51 27.81 8.42
CA ASP A 226 -4.03 26.45 8.21
C ASP A 226 -3.38 25.43 9.18
N ILE A 227 -3.39 25.76 10.47
CA ILE A 227 -2.63 25.06 11.51
C ILE A 227 -2.97 23.56 11.64
N LEU A 228 -4.20 23.16 11.28
CA LEU A 228 -4.63 21.76 11.29
C LEU A 228 -4.43 21.06 9.93
N ARG A 229 -4.02 21.80 8.88
CA ARG A 229 -3.84 21.33 7.50
C ARG A 229 -5.08 20.62 6.95
N LEU A 230 -6.25 21.25 7.11
CA LEU A 230 -7.54 20.66 6.74
C LEU A 230 -7.60 20.36 5.25
N ASN A 231 -8.25 19.25 4.87
CA ASN A 231 -8.57 18.98 3.48
C ASN A 231 -9.53 20.06 2.92
N PRO A 232 -9.11 20.86 1.92
CA PRO A 232 -9.90 21.98 1.42
C PRO A 232 -11.03 21.57 0.48
N TRP A 233 -11.16 20.30 0.09
CA TRP A 233 -12.10 19.86 -0.93
C TRP A 233 -13.55 20.31 -0.64
N ILE A 234 -14.16 19.78 0.41
CA ILE A 234 -15.54 20.14 0.77
C ILE A 234 -15.64 21.58 1.32
N LEU A 235 -14.57 22.07 1.96
CA LEU A 235 -14.56 23.39 2.59
C LEU A 235 -14.62 24.51 1.56
N VAL A 236 -13.88 24.40 0.46
CA VAL A 236 -13.89 25.38 -0.62
C VAL A 236 -15.19 25.31 -1.41
N SER A 237 -15.72 24.10 -1.66
CA SER A 237 -17.05 23.92 -2.25
C SER A 237 -18.12 24.69 -1.46
N ASN A 238 -18.15 24.48 -0.15
CA ASN A 238 -19.06 25.16 0.77
C ASN A 238 -18.82 26.66 0.82
N LEU A 239 -17.55 27.10 0.75
CA LEU A 239 -17.20 28.52 0.75
C LEU A 239 -17.75 29.21 -0.51
N ILE A 240 -17.52 28.63 -1.70
CA ILE A 240 -18.07 29.13 -2.96
C ILE A 240 -19.60 29.17 -2.90
N ALA A 241 -20.25 28.12 -2.40
CA ALA A 241 -21.72 28.10 -2.25
C ALA A 241 -22.24 29.17 -1.28
N SER A 242 -21.45 29.51 -0.26
CA SER A 242 -21.85 30.48 0.78
C SER A 242 -21.68 31.95 0.40
N CYS A 243 -20.61 32.31 -0.32
CA CYS A 243 -20.30 33.72 -0.64
C CYS A 243 -19.97 34.00 -2.11
N GLY A 244 -20.03 33.00 -2.99
CA GLY A 244 -19.71 33.11 -4.41
C GLY A 244 -18.22 32.92 -4.72
N ALA A 245 -17.91 32.57 -5.98
CA ALA A 245 -16.55 32.23 -6.40
C ALA A 245 -15.54 33.37 -6.20
N VAL A 246 -15.91 34.61 -6.53
CA VAL A 246 -15.02 35.78 -6.40
C VAL A 246 -14.61 36.00 -4.94
N THR A 247 -15.58 36.07 -4.02
CA THR A 247 -15.30 36.28 -2.60
C THR A 247 -14.59 35.08 -1.97
N ALA A 248 -14.91 33.84 -2.39
CA ALA A 248 -14.18 32.66 -1.95
C ALA A 248 -12.70 32.72 -2.37
N PHE A 249 -12.41 33.14 -3.60
CA PHE A 249 -11.04 33.32 -4.08
C PHE A 249 -10.29 34.39 -3.27
N GLU A 250 -10.93 35.52 -2.97
CA GLU A 250 -10.36 36.57 -2.12
C GLU A 250 -10.00 36.02 -0.73
N VAL A 251 -10.91 35.27 -0.09
CA VAL A 251 -10.66 34.65 1.23
C VAL A 251 -9.45 33.70 1.19
N ILE A 252 -9.37 32.85 0.17
CA ILE A 252 -8.27 31.88 -0.01
C ILE A 252 -6.95 32.59 -0.32
N SER A 253 -7.00 33.70 -1.08
CA SER A 253 -5.82 34.37 -1.64
C SER A 253 -5.24 35.46 -0.75
N MET A 254 -5.99 35.98 0.21
CA MET A 254 -5.61 37.16 1.00
C MET A 254 -4.51 36.88 2.04
N ALA A 255 -4.41 35.67 2.56
CA ALA A 255 -3.37 35.27 3.49
C ALA A 255 -2.17 34.61 2.78
N ASP A 256 -0.98 34.72 3.37
CA ASP A 256 0.16 33.88 3.02
C ASP A 256 0.28 32.77 4.07
N TYR A 257 0.12 31.52 3.63
CA TYR A 257 0.12 30.34 4.50
C TYR A 257 0.67 29.13 3.73
N PRO A 258 1.33 28.18 4.41
CA PRO A 258 2.13 27.15 3.73
C PRO A 258 1.36 26.34 2.68
N SER A 259 0.10 25.98 2.97
CA SER A 259 -0.73 25.09 2.17
C SER A 259 -1.65 25.81 1.15
N LYS A 260 -1.44 27.10 0.90
CA LYS A 260 -2.29 27.93 0.02
C LYS A 260 -2.57 27.30 -1.34
N ASN A 261 -1.57 26.70 -1.96
CA ASN A 261 -1.73 26.11 -3.29
C ASN A 261 -2.71 24.93 -3.27
N ARG A 262 -2.80 24.17 -2.18
CA ARG A 262 -3.81 23.10 -2.02
C ARG A 262 -5.24 23.65 -2.02
N TRP A 263 -5.44 24.80 -1.39
CA TRP A 263 -6.72 25.51 -1.37
C TRP A 263 -7.07 26.09 -2.75
N LEU A 264 -6.07 26.61 -3.47
CA LEU A 264 -6.24 27.09 -4.85
C LEU A 264 -6.58 25.96 -5.83
N PHE A 265 -5.95 24.78 -5.72
CA PHE A 265 -6.34 23.62 -6.51
C PHE A 265 -7.81 23.25 -6.25
N SER A 266 -8.24 23.23 -4.98
CA SER A 266 -9.64 22.95 -4.62
C SER A 266 -10.60 24.00 -5.17
N TYR A 267 -10.19 25.27 -5.20
CA TYR A 267 -10.97 26.35 -5.82
C TYR A 267 -11.21 26.10 -7.31
N TYR A 268 -10.16 25.84 -8.08
CA TYR A 268 -10.29 25.55 -9.51
C TYR A 268 -11.06 24.24 -9.77
N GLN A 269 -10.94 23.24 -8.88
CA GLN A 269 -11.74 22.03 -8.95
C GLN A 269 -13.25 22.29 -8.79
N HIS A 270 -13.65 23.22 -7.92
CA HIS A 270 -15.07 23.51 -7.64
C HIS A 270 -15.67 24.65 -8.46
N LEU A 271 -14.86 25.40 -9.21
CA LEU A 271 -15.34 26.46 -10.09
C LEU A 271 -16.33 25.92 -11.13
N GLN A 272 -17.50 26.54 -11.25
CA GLN A 272 -18.51 26.13 -12.22
C GLN A 272 -18.08 26.53 -13.64
N LYS A 273 -18.58 25.82 -14.66
CA LYS A 273 -18.16 26.02 -16.05
C LYS A 273 -18.40 27.46 -16.50
N GLU A 274 -19.50 28.05 -16.06
CA GLU A 274 -19.94 29.41 -16.38
C GLU A 274 -19.04 30.48 -15.75
N ASP A 275 -18.34 30.15 -14.68
CA ASP A 275 -17.43 31.06 -13.95
C ASP A 275 -15.98 30.96 -14.44
N ILE A 276 -15.66 30.02 -15.35
CA ILE A 276 -14.31 29.85 -15.89
C ILE A 276 -14.00 30.95 -16.90
N LYS A 277 -12.92 31.71 -16.64
CA LYS A 277 -12.39 32.78 -17.47
C LYS A 277 -11.01 32.40 -18.03
N SER A 278 -10.57 33.10 -19.08
CA SER A 278 -9.27 32.89 -19.73
C SER A 278 -8.09 32.95 -18.75
N GLU A 279 -8.13 33.87 -17.78
CA GLU A 279 -7.09 34.01 -16.75
C GLU A 279 -6.93 32.77 -15.86
N HIS A 280 -7.97 31.95 -15.71
CA HIS A 280 -7.92 30.74 -14.87
C HIS A 280 -7.11 29.61 -15.52
N PHE A 281 -7.01 29.56 -16.86
CA PHE A 281 -6.23 28.53 -17.55
C PHE A 281 -4.74 28.70 -17.27
N GLU A 282 -4.23 29.92 -17.43
CA GLU A 282 -2.85 30.26 -17.11
C GLU A 282 -2.57 30.11 -15.62
N ALA A 283 -3.49 30.56 -14.75
CA ALA A 283 -3.30 30.44 -13.31
C ALA A 283 -3.26 28.97 -12.83
N LEU A 284 -4.11 28.09 -13.39
CA LEU A 284 -4.10 26.66 -13.06
C LEU A 284 -2.87 25.94 -13.65
N ALA A 285 -2.48 26.27 -14.88
CA ALA A 285 -1.26 25.73 -15.49
C ALA A 285 -0.02 26.12 -14.68
N GLU A 286 0.08 27.37 -14.26
CA GLU A 286 1.16 27.86 -13.40
C GLU A 286 1.15 27.18 -12.02
N LEU A 287 -0.04 26.92 -11.47
CA LEU A 287 -0.18 26.20 -10.21
C LEU A 287 0.38 24.77 -10.32
N TYR A 288 0.12 24.06 -11.42
CA TYR A 288 0.75 22.77 -11.73
C TYR A 288 2.24 22.88 -12.02
N ALA A 289 2.71 24.00 -12.59
CA ALA A 289 4.12 24.18 -12.91
C ALA A 289 4.99 24.45 -11.66
N THR A 290 4.45 25.14 -10.64
CA THR A 290 5.26 25.69 -9.54
C THR A 290 4.96 25.12 -8.16
N SER A 291 3.76 24.55 -7.94
CA SER A 291 3.38 24.06 -6.61
C SER A 291 4.14 22.79 -6.23
N ALA A 292 4.39 22.60 -4.94
CA ALA A 292 4.86 21.33 -4.42
C ALA A 292 3.81 20.24 -4.70
N TYR A 293 4.27 19.05 -5.11
CA TYR A 293 3.37 17.95 -5.52
C TYR A 293 2.43 17.49 -4.38
N GLU A 294 2.81 17.68 -3.13
CA GLU A 294 2.00 17.37 -1.94
C GLU A 294 0.68 18.17 -1.86
N TYR A 295 0.58 19.26 -2.62
CA TYR A 295 -0.63 20.10 -2.71
C TYR A 295 -1.55 19.74 -3.86
N PHE A 296 -1.12 18.85 -4.75
CA PHE A 296 -1.89 18.51 -5.93
C PHE A 296 -3.13 17.71 -5.54
N ILE A 297 -4.13 17.78 -6.41
CA ILE A 297 -5.34 16.98 -6.31
C ILE A 297 -5.22 15.86 -7.33
N ASN A 298 -5.32 14.62 -6.87
CA ASN A 298 -5.15 13.45 -7.73
C ASN A 298 -6.35 13.24 -8.68
N ASP A 299 -7.55 13.70 -8.30
CA ASP A 299 -8.73 13.63 -9.16
C ASP A 299 -8.62 14.69 -10.26
N LEU A 300 -8.42 14.24 -11.50
CA LEU A 300 -8.27 15.10 -12.69
C LEU A 300 -9.53 15.15 -13.56
N ASP A 301 -10.64 14.51 -13.18
CA ASP A 301 -11.88 14.56 -13.97
C ASP A 301 -12.44 15.98 -14.08
N PHE A 302 -12.19 16.83 -13.08
CA PHE A 302 -12.57 18.23 -13.13
C PHE A 302 -11.91 18.99 -14.29
N LEU A 303 -10.77 18.52 -14.84
CA LEU A 303 -10.13 19.14 -16.00
C LEU A 303 -10.98 19.01 -17.28
N LEU A 304 -11.92 18.05 -17.35
CA LEU A 304 -12.81 17.90 -18.50
C LEU A 304 -13.67 19.14 -18.75
N LYS A 305 -14.02 19.89 -17.69
CA LYS A 305 -14.77 21.15 -17.86
C LYS A 305 -13.90 22.22 -18.52
N TYR A 306 -12.60 22.26 -18.21
CA TYR A 306 -11.62 23.15 -18.85
C TYR A 306 -11.34 22.71 -20.29
N GLU A 307 -11.16 21.42 -20.52
CA GLU A 307 -10.99 20.83 -21.86
C GLU A 307 -12.16 21.18 -22.79
N SER A 308 -13.38 21.20 -22.26
CA SER A 308 -14.58 21.55 -23.03
C SER A 308 -14.68 23.03 -23.42
N ILE A 309 -13.82 23.89 -22.87
CA ILE A 309 -13.72 25.32 -23.18
C ILE A 309 -12.47 25.58 -24.05
N GLU A 310 -11.33 25.00 -23.66
CA GLU A 310 -10.06 25.07 -24.38
C GLU A 310 -9.56 23.66 -24.69
N ASN A 311 -9.74 23.23 -25.94
CA ASN A 311 -9.30 21.90 -26.42
C ASN A 311 -7.77 21.76 -26.31
N GLY A 312 -7.31 20.64 -25.76
CA GLY A 312 -5.89 20.37 -25.52
C GLY A 312 -5.38 20.84 -24.15
N PHE A 313 -6.23 21.35 -23.27
CA PHE A 313 -5.82 21.79 -21.93
C PHE A 313 -5.33 20.63 -21.06
N ILE A 314 -5.98 19.46 -21.10
CA ILE A 314 -5.53 18.25 -20.41
C ILE A 314 -4.16 17.79 -20.91
N VAL A 315 -3.94 17.86 -22.23
CA VAL A 315 -2.64 17.55 -22.86
C VAL A 315 -1.56 18.52 -22.33
N ARG A 316 -1.87 19.82 -22.27
CA ARG A 316 -0.98 20.85 -21.72
C ARG A 316 -0.62 20.58 -20.26
N ILE A 317 -1.59 20.29 -19.39
CA ILE A 317 -1.34 19.97 -17.99
C ILE A 317 -0.51 18.69 -17.86
N THR A 318 -0.82 17.65 -18.65
CA THR A 318 -0.06 16.40 -18.65
C THR A 318 1.40 16.63 -19.06
N GLN A 319 1.65 17.45 -20.09
CA GLN A 319 3.00 17.81 -20.51
C GLN A 319 3.78 18.55 -19.41
N ILE A 320 3.14 19.49 -18.71
CA ILE A 320 3.75 20.19 -17.56
C ILE A 320 4.16 19.18 -16.50
N ILE A 321 3.26 18.28 -16.12
CA ILE A 321 3.50 17.28 -15.07
C ILE A 321 4.61 16.31 -15.50
N VAL A 322 4.56 15.76 -16.72
CA VAL A 322 5.60 14.86 -17.26
C VAL A 322 6.97 15.53 -17.27
N ASN A 323 7.06 16.78 -17.73
CA ASN A 323 8.33 17.51 -17.75
C ASN A 323 8.91 17.71 -16.33
N ARG A 324 8.06 17.98 -15.35
CA ARG A 324 8.49 18.14 -13.94
C ARG A 324 9.05 16.86 -13.34
N THR A 325 8.62 15.69 -13.82
CA THR A 325 9.09 14.40 -13.27
C THR A 325 10.59 14.16 -13.50
N ILE A 326 11.21 14.88 -14.44
CA ILE A 326 12.66 14.85 -14.67
C ILE A 326 13.42 15.30 -13.41
N SER A 327 12.92 16.32 -12.70
CA SER A 327 13.53 16.83 -11.45
C SER A 327 12.82 16.34 -10.19
N GLU A 328 11.51 16.08 -10.27
CA GLU A 328 10.66 15.71 -9.14
C GLU A 328 9.80 14.47 -9.47
N PRO A 329 10.36 13.25 -9.40
CA PRO A 329 9.66 12.03 -9.83
C PRO A 329 8.28 11.80 -9.17
N LEU A 330 8.10 12.24 -7.92
CA LEU A 330 6.85 12.08 -7.18
C LEU A 330 5.67 12.88 -7.77
N VAL A 331 5.94 13.91 -8.58
CA VAL A 331 4.92 14.68 -9.31
C VAL A 331 4.06 13.79 -10.22
N ALA A 332 4.61 12.66 -10.68
CA ALA A 332 3.88 11.70 -11.50
C ALA A 332 2.63 11.14 -10.82
N HIS A 333 2.56 11.14 -9.47
CA HIS A 333 1.45 10.52 -8.73
C HIS A 333 0.10 11.16 -9.08
N THR A 334 0.14 12.43 -9.43
CA THR A 334 -1.00 13.22 -9.93
C THR A 334 -1.68 12.59 -11.14
N LEU A 335 -0.93 11.95 -12.03
CA LEU A 335 -1.46 11.35 -13.24
C LEU A 335 -2.01 9.94 -13.00
N SER A 336 -1.82 9.35 -11.81
CA SER A 336 -2.25 7.96 -11.53
C SER A 336 -3.74 7.73 -11.83
N LEU A 337 -4.61 8.66 -11.44
CA LEU A 337 -6.05 8.51 -11.62
C LEU A 337 -6.53 8.69 -13.06
N ILE A 338 -5.74 9.27 -13.98
CA ILE A 338 -6.14 9.33 -15.39
C ILE A 338 -6.14 7.94 -16.04
N PHE A 339 -5.33 7.02 -15.48
CA PHE A 339 -5.23 5.64 -15.94
C PHE A 339 -6.20 4.69 -15.23
N ASN A 340 -6.89 5.16 -14.18
CA ASN A 340 -7.93 4.38 -13.52
C ASN A 340 -9.17 4.25 -14.42
N LYS A 341 -9.55 3.03 -14.78
CA LYS A 341 -10.70 2.72 -15.66
C LYS A 341 -12.05 3.29 -15.21
N HIS A 342 -12.18 3.70 -13.95
CA HIS A 342 -13.42 4.24 -13.39
C HIS A 342 -13.56 5.76 -13.54
N THR A 343 -12.51 6.48 -13.92
CA THR A 343 -12.56 7.94 -14.10
C THR A 343 -13.16 8.34 -15.45
N GLU A 344 -13.80 9.49 -15.51
CA GLU A 344 -14.41 10.00 -16.75
C GLU A 344 -13.36 10.37 -17.80
N ILE A 345 -12.20 10.85 -17.36
CA ILE A 345 -11.06 11.15 -18.23
C ILE A 345 -10.52 9.88 -18.89
N ASN A 346 -10.45 8.74 -18.17
CA ASN A 346 -9.96 7.48 -18.73
C ASN A 346 -10.84 6.97 -19.88
N LYS A 347 -12.17 7.15 -19.76
CA LYS A 347 -13.14 6.73 -20.78
C LYS A 347 -12.92 7.42 -22.14
N GLN A 348 -12.31 8.60 -22.14
CA GLN A 348 -12.07 9.42 -23.33
C GLN A 348 -10.56 9.60 -23.62
N LEU A 349 -9.69 8.91 -22.89
CA LEU A 349 -8.26 9.20 -22.83
C LEU A 349 -7.57 9.12 -24.20
N LEU A 350 -7.83 8.08 -24.98
CA LEU A 350 -7.25 7.94 -26.32
C LEU A 350 -7.69 9.06 -27.27
N SER A 351 -8.94 9.55 -27.16
CA SER A 351 -9.41 10.67 -27.98
C SER A 351 -8.78 12.00 -27.56
N LEU A 352 -8.63 12.25 -26.26
CA LEU A 352 -7.99 13.44 -25.70
C LEU A 352 -6.52 13.55 -26.16
N PHE A 353 -5.85 12.41 -26.30
CA PHE A 353 -4.44 12.34 -26.71
C PHE A 353 -4.24 11.89 -28.18
N SER A 354 -5.27 11.96 -29.02
CA SER A 354 -5.20 11.46 -30.41
C SER A 354 -4.06 12.07 -31.24
N SER A 355 -3.70 13.34 -30.99
CA SER A 355 -2.56 14.02 -31.63
C SER A 355 -1.26 13.96 -30.82
N ASN A 356 -1.28 13.33 -29.63
CA ASN A 356 -0.21 13.33 -28.64
C ASN A 356 -0.06 11.95 -27.96
N SER A 357 -0.17 10.86 -28.72
CA SER A 357 -0.12 9.48 -28.19
C SER A 357 1.18 9.19 -27.44
N ILE A 358 2.30 9.71 -27.95
CA ILE A 358 3.63 9.55 -27.34
C ILE A 358 3.66 10.13 -25.92
N LEU A 359 3.04 11.30 -25.71
CA LEU A 359 2.95 11.92 -24.39
C LEU A 359 2.10 11.09 -23.42
N LEU A 360 1.03 10.45 -23.91
CA LEU A 360 0.21 9.56 -23.09
C LEU A 360 1.01 8.33 -22.63
N GLU A 361 1.81 7.76 -23.52
CA GLU A 361 2.71 6.65 -23.19
C GLU A 361 3.81 7.08 -22.21
N ASP A 362 4.41 8.26 -22.40
CA ASP A 362 5.40 8.82 -21.46
C ASP A 362 4.80 9.06 -20.09
N ALA A 363 3.58 9.60 -20.02
CA ALA A 363 2.83 9.77 -18.78
C ALA A 363 2.60 8.41 -18.09
N PHE A 364 2.19 7.39 -18.84
CA PHE A 364 1.96 6.05 -18.29
C PHE A 364 3.24 5.45 -17.71
N ILE A 365 4.33 5.47 -18.49
CA ILE A 365 5.64 4.96 -18.07
C ILE A 365 6.12 5.69 -16.80
N THR A 366 5.92 7.01 -16.74
CA THR A 366 6.35 7.82 -15.59
C THR A 366 5.54 7.51 -14.33
N VAL A 367 4.22 7.29 -14.43
CA VAL A 367 3.40 6.84 -13.30
C VAL A 367 3.84 5.45 -12.83
N ASP A 368 4.04 4.51 -13.75
CA ASP A 368 4.39 3.12 -13.43
C ASP A 368 5.74 2.98 -12.69
N LYS A 369 6.63 3.97 -12.78
CA LYS A 369 7.88 4.02 -12.00
C LYS A 369 7.66 4.24 -10.51
N ILE A 370 6.59 4.93 -10.12
CA ILE A 370 6.34 5.30 -8.72
C ILE A 370 5.13 4.56 -8.12
N ASP A 371 4.17 4.14 -8.94
CA ASP A 371 2.95 3.46 -8.52
C ASP A 371 2.76 2.19 -9.35
N HIS A 372 3.26 1.08 -8.80
CA HIS A 372 3.24 -0.23 -9.45
C HIS A 372 1.83 -0.88 -9.43
N TYR A 373 0.84 -0.23 -8.82
CA TYR A 373 -0.53 -0.75 -8.72
C TYR A 373 -1.52 0.03 -9.60
N ALA A 374 -1.11 1.14 -10.22
CA ALA A 374 -1.98 2.00 -11.02
C ALA A 374 -2.71 1.25 -12.15
N ASP A 375 -2.05 0.27 -12.76
CA ASP A 375 -2.62 -0.59 -13.81
C ASP A 375 -2.27 -2.07 -13.56
N TYR A 376 -2.57 -2.55 -12.35
CA TYR A 376 -2.26 -3.92 -11.93
C TYR A 376 -2.87 -4.98 -12.86
N ASP A 377 -4.09 -4.76 -13.37
CA ASP A 377 -4.80 -5.69 -14.28
C ASP A 377 -4.41 -5.52 -15.75
N GLY A 378 -3.54 -4.55 -16.07
CA GLY A 378 -3.07 -4.26 -17.42
C GLY A 378 -4.15 -3.76 -18.38
N SER A 379 -5.31 -3.34 -17.89
CA SER A 379 -6.41 -2.87 -18.72
C SER A 379 -6.05 -1.61 -19.50
N MET A 380 -5.31 -0.68 -18.89
CA MET A 380 -4.81 0.50 -19.59
C MET A 380 -3.65 0.15 -20.51
N PHE A 381 -2.74 -0.72 -20.08
CA PHE A 381 -1.65 -1.23 -20.91
C PHE A 381 -2.17 -1.84 -22.22
N SER A 382 -3.24 -2.66 -22.14
CA SER A 382 -3.88 -3.25 -23.31
C SER A 382 -4.45 -2.17 -24.25
N LYS A 383 -5.06 -1.11 -23.72
CA LYS A 383 -5.55 0.02 -24.55
C LYS A 383 -4.41 0.76 -25.24
N LEU A 384 -3.26 0.93 -24.56
CA LEU A 384 -2.08 1.54 -25.16
C LEU A 384 -1.52 0.66 -26.29
N LEU A 385 -1.49 -0.67 -26.12
CA LEU A 385 -1.11 -1.61 -27.18
C LEU A 385 -2.04 -1.56 -28.39
N ASP A 386 -3.35 -1.37 -28.19
CA ASP A 386 -4.31 -1.23 -29.29
C ASP A 386 -4.07 0.06 -30.09
N ASN A 387 -3.55 1.10 -29.44
CA ASN A 387 -3.22 2.38 -30.07
C ASN A 387 -1.82 2.39 -30.72
N ASP A 388 -0.82 1.79 -30.07
CA ASP A 388 0.53 1.59 -30.59
C ASP A 388 1.07 0.21 -30.19
N SER A 389 1.19 -0.69 -31.17
CA SER A 389 1.72 -2.05 -30.96
C SER A 389 3.20 -2.08 -30.53
N ASN A 390 3.94 -0.98 -30.70
CA ASN A 390 5.33 -0.85 -30.24
C ASN A 390 5.44 -0.33 -28.80
N PHE A 391 4.32 0.02 -28.15
CA PHE A 391 4.34 0.56 -26.79
C PHE A 391 5.08 -0.36 -25.80
N ILE A 392 4.86 -1.68 -25.87
CA ILE A 392 5.57 -2.66 -25.01
C ILE A 392 7.09 -2.58 -25.16
N ASN A 393 7.60 -2.24 -26.35
CA ASN A 393 9.02 -2.12 -26.59
C ASN A 393 9.59 -0.92 -25.85
N ARG A 394 8.91 0.23 -25.95
CA ARG A 394 9.29 1.45 -25.21
C ARG A 394 9.21 1.21 -23.70
N TYR A 395 8.14 0.58 -23.24
CA TYR A 395 7.93 0.27 -21.83
C TYR A 395 9.06 -0.60 -21.27
N LEU A 396 9.42 -1.69 -21.95
CA LEU A 396 10.47 -2.58 -21.49
C LEU A 396 11.87 -1.96 -21.59
N GLU A 397 12.17 -1.22 -22.66
CA GLU A 397 13.45 -0.52 -22.77
C GLU A 397 13.62 0.53 -21.67
N ASP A 398 12.55 1.25 -21.32
CA ASP A 398 12.57 2.17 -20.18
C ASP A 398 12.84 1.41 -18.86
N LYS A 399 12.10 0.32 -18.58
CA LYS A 399 12.30 -0.51 -17.39
C LYS A 399 13.75 -1.02 -17.26
N PHE A 400 14.31 -1.57 -18.35
CA PHE A 400 15.68 -2.10 -18.34
C PHE A 400 16.75 -0.99 -18.32
N SER A 401 16.45 0.23 -18.77
CA SER A 401 17.37 1.36 -18.68
C SER A 401 17.50 1.93 -17.26
N GLY A 402 16.43 1.81 -16.46
CA GLY A 402 16.35 2.41 -15.12
C GLY A 402 17.11 1.66 -14.02
N LYS A 403 17.59 0.43 -14.28
CA LYS A 403 18.25 -0.42 -13.28
C LYS A 403 19.40 -1.21 -13.92
N SER A 404 20.39 -1.58 -13.11
CA SER A 404 21.46 -2.49 -13.54
C SER A 404 20.96 -3.92 -13.80
N TYR A 405 19.86 -4.32 -13.16
CA TYR A 405 19.14 -5.55 -13.45
C TYR A 405 17.67 -5.44 -13.03
N LEU A 406 16.81 -6.28 -13.62
CA LEU A 406 15.40 -6.46 -13.26
C LEU A 406 15.12 -7.88 -12.78
N SER A 407 14.36 -8.01 -11.69
CA SER A 407 13.88 -9.28 -11.16
C SER A 407 12.35 -9.36 -11.16
N LYS A 408 11.81 -10.56 -10.96
CA LYS A 408 10.35 -10.80 -10.77
C LYS A 408 9.73 -10.13 -9.54
N HIS A 409 10.53 -9.48 -8.69
CA HIS A 409 10.06 -8.75 -7.52
C HIS A 409 10.02 -7.23 -7.78
N ASP A 410 10.54 -6.77 -8.92
CA ASP A 410 10.57 -5.35 -9.29
C ASP A 410 9.31 -4.88 -10.02
N ASP A 411 8.43 -5.81 -10.40
CA ASP A 411 7.16 -5.50 -11.06
C ASP A 411 6.07 -6.45 -10.53
N GLY A 412 4.98 -5.83 -10.09
CA GLY A 412 3.84 -6.52 -9.48
C GLY A 412 2.68 -6.74 -10.45
N ARG A 413 2.71 -6.23 -11.68
CA ARG A 413 1.58 -6.29 -12.61
C ARG A 413 1.21 -7.73 -12.96
N ASP A 414 -0.09 -8.00 -13.08
CA ASP A 414 -0.57 -9.24 -13.67
C ASP A 414 -0.56 -9.13 -15.20
N TYR A 415 0.41 -9.77 -15.85
CA TYR A 415 0.53 -9.80 -17.31
C TYR A 415 -0.42 -10.80 -18.00
N SER A 416 -1.36 -11.41 -17.27
CA SER A 416 -2.37 -12.33 -17.83
C SER A 416 -3.19 -11.72 -18.96
N PHE A 417 -3.41 -10.40 -18.96
CA PHE A 417 -4.13 -9.68 -20.00
C PHE A 417 -3.50 -9.86 -21.39
N ILE A 418 -2.18 -10.00 -21.51
CA ILE A 418 -1.49 -10.20 -22.80
C ILE A 418 -1.98 -11.48 -23.47
N TRP A 419 -2.10 -12.55 -22.69
CA TRP A 419 -2.58 -13.84 -23.20
C TRP A 419 -4.06 -13.84 -23.54
N GLN A 420 -4.83 -12.85 -23.10
CA GLN A 420 -6.24 -12.69 -23.47
C GLN A 420 -6.40 -11.98 -24.81
N ARG A 421 -5.42 -11.20 -25.25
CA ARG A 421 -5.43 -10.50 -26.55
C ARG A 421 -5.38 -11.47 -27.73
N ASP A 422 -5.84 -11.03 -28.88
CA ASP A 422 -5.79 -11.84 -30.11
C ASP A 422 -4.41 -11.82 -30.78
N ASP A 423 -3.65 -10.74 -30.60
CA ASP A 423 -2.29 -10.56 -31.10
C ASP A 423 -1.20 -11.05 -30.11
N TYR A 424 -1.57 -11.86 -29.12
CA TYR A 424 -0.69 -12.30 -28.03
C TYR A 424 0.64 -12.90 -28.53
N MET A 425 0.61 -13.64 -29.64
CA MET A 425 1.82 -14.22 -30.25
C MET A 425 2.83 -13.14 -30.61
N SER A 426 2.38 -12.06 -31.26
CA SER A 426 3.24 -10.96 -31.70
C SER A 426 3.78 -10.17 -30.49
N VAL A 427 2.90 -9.86 -29.53
CA VAL A 427 3.28 -9.13 -28.32
C VAL A 427 4.32 -9.93 -27.52
N MET A 428 4.09 -11.23 -27.31
CA MET A 428 5.02 -12.09 -26.57
C MET A 428 6.33 -12.34 -27.30
N SER A 429 6.32 -12.36 -28.64
CA SER A 429 7.54 -12.46 -29.43
C SER A 429 8.43 -11.23 -29.19
N ASN A 430 7.86 -10.03 -29.24
CA ASN A 430 8.58 -8.78 -28.97
C ASN A 430 9.13 -8.74 -27.53
N ILE A 431 8.33 -9.15 -26.54
CA ILE A 431 8.75 -9.25 -25.15
C ILE A 431 9.96 -10.19 -25.02
N SER A 432 9.87 -11.36 -25.64
CA SER A 432 10.93 -12.38 -25.57
C SER A 432 12.25 -11.87 -26.14
N GLU A 433 12.20 -11.15 -27.27
CA GLU A 433 13.38 -10.57 -27.91
C GLU A 433 14.05 -9.51 -27.02
N ILE A 434 13.27 -8.61 -26.43
CA ILE A 434 13.80 -7.55 -25.57
C ILE A 434 14.37 -8.13 -24.27
N VAL A 435 13.62 -9.03 -23.63
CA VAL A 435 14.07 -9.67 -22.39
C VAL A 435 15.33 -10.50 -22.64
N PHE A 436 15.40 -11.25 -23.74
CA PHE A 436 16.59 -12.01 -24.10
C PHE A 436 17.80 -11.10 -24.38
N LYS A 437 17.61 -9.99 -25.12
CA LYS A 437 18.66 -8.99 -25.36
C LYS A 437 19.25 -8.45 -24.06
N HIS A 438 18.45 -8.28 -23.01
CA HIS A 438 18.91 -7.78 -21.70
C HIS A 438 19.43 -8.89 -20.78
N GLU A 439 18.90 -10.11 -20.88
CA GLU A 439 19.48 -11.31 -20.25
C GLU A 439 20.93 -11.53 -20.69
N GLN A 440 21.22 -11.42 -22.00
CA GLN A 440 22.58 -11.55 -22.54
C GLN A 440 23.56 -10.51 -21.99
N LYS A 441 23.06 -9.40 -21.44
CA LYS A 441 23.85 -8.36 -20.76
C LYS A 441 23.95 -8.58 -19.24
N GLY A 442 23.31 -9.62 -18.71
CA GLY A 442 23.20 -9.86 -17.27
C GLY A 442 22.23 -8.92 -16.55
N HIS A 443 21.33 -8.27 -17.28
CA HIS A 443 20.37 -7.29 -16.73
C HIS A 443 18.98 -7.89 -16.45
N CYS A 444 18.78 -9.19 -16.66
CA CYS A 444 17.52 -9.87 -16.34
C CYS A 444 17.82 -10.98 -15.32
N PHE A 445 16.99 -11.04 -14.27
CA PHE A 445 17.12 -11.98 -13.15
C PHE A 445 15.76 -12.58 -12.81
N GLY A 446 15.24 -13.39 -13.73
CA GLY A 446 13.91 -14.00 -13.64
C GLY A 446 12.76 -13.06 -13.96
N TYR A 447 13.02 -11.86 -14.50
CA TYR A 447 11.96 -10.92 -14.91
C TYR A 447 11.02 -11.54 -15.96
N TYR A 448 11.54 -12.40 -16.84
CA TYR A 448 10.74 -13.08 -17.85
C TYR A 448 9.61 -13.95 -17.26
N GLU A 449 9.78 -14.46 -16.03
CA GLU A 449 8.76 -15.28 -15.36
C GLU A 449 7.44 -14.54 -15.16
N LEU A 450 7.46 -13.20 -15.03
CA LEU A 450 6.27 -12.37 -14.78
C LEU A 450 5.23 -12.51 -15.89
N PHE A 451 5.66 -12.74 -17.12
CA PHE A 451 4.76 -12.92 -18.26
C PHE A 451 4.07 -14.28 -18.25
N PHE A 452 4.50 -15.22 -17.41
CA PHE A 452 3.98 -16.59 -17.38
C PHE A 452 3.37 -16.99 -16.02
N ASN A 453 3.42 -16.12 -14.99
CA ASN A 453 2.85 -16.42 -13.66
C ASN A 453 2.62 -15.14 -12.80
N LYS A 454 1.44 -14.97 -12.17
CA LYS A 454 1.26 -15.35 -10.74
C LYS A 454 -0.15 -15.77 -10.29
N ASN A 455 -1.21 -15.56 -11.07
CA ASN A 455 -2.61 -15.79 -10.64
C ASN A 455 -3.43 -16.71 -11.56
N VAL A 456 -2.82 -17.29 -12.59
CA VAL A 456 -3.52 -18.16 -13.55
C VAL A 456 -3.93 -19.46 -12.86
N ASN A 457 -5.22 -19.64 -12.61
CA ASN A 457 -5.78 -20.87 -12.08
C ASN A 457 -6.02 -21.85 -13.24
N PRO A 458 -5.37 -23.02 -13.25
CA PRO A 458 -5.51 -23.98 -14.34
C PRO A 458 -6.93 -24.48 -14.62
N GLN A 459 -7.85 -24.35 -13.66
CA GLN A 459 -9.25 -24.75 -13.83
C GLN A 459 -10.12 -23.68 -14.48
N THR A 460 -9.79 -22.40 -14.30
CA THR A 460 -10.61 -21.28 -14.81
C THR A 460 -9.97 -20.58 -16.01
N ASP A 461 -8.66 -20.75 -16.20
CA ASP A 461 -7.87 -20.02 -17.19
C ASP A 461 -7.25 -20.93 -18.25
N GLU A 462 -7.94 -22.03 -18.59
CA GLU A 462 -7.46 -23.04 -19.57
C GLU A 462 -7.02 -22.39 -20.90
N LYS A 463 -7.78 -21.40 -21.40
CA LYS A 463 -7.43 -20.65 -22.61
C LYS A 463 -6.08 -19.93 -22.51
N ILE A 464 -5.76 -19.36 -21.34
CA ILE A 464 -4.46 -18.67 -21.12
C ILE A 464 -3.34 -19.70 -21.12
N LEU A 465 -3.54 -20.83 -20.42
CA LEU A 465 -2.55 -21.91 -20.37
C LEU A 465 -2.29 -22.50 -21.75
N ASP A 466 -3.32 -22.74 -22.56
CA ASP A 466 -3.18 -23.25 -23.92
C ASP A 466 -2.39 -22.28 -24.81
N ARG A 467 -2.67 -20.97 -24.71
CA ARG A 467 -1.93 -19.94 -25.46
C ARG A 467 -0.47 -19.85 -25.02
N GLN A 468 -0.20 -19.88 -23.72
CA GLN A 468 1.17 -19.94 -23.18
C GLN A 468 1.91 -21.19 -23.66
N ASP A 469 1.27 -22.34 -23.55
CA ASP A 469 1.86 -23.62 -23.94
C ASP A 469 2.13 -23.68 -25.44
N GLY A 470 1.20 -23.19 -26.26
CA GLY A 470 1.36 -23.06 -27.71
C GLY A 470 2.56 -22.18 -28.05
N PHE A 471 2.61 -20.98 -27.49
CA PHE A 471 3.73 -20.04 -27.67
C PHE A 471 5.07 -20.66 -27.27
N LEU A 472 5.17 -21.23 -26.07
CA LEU A 472 6.39 -21.86 -25.58
C LEU A 472 6.81 -23.07 -26.44
N CYS A 473 5.86 -23.88 -26.94
CA CYS A 473 6.18 -24.98 -27.84
C CYS A 473 6.75 -24.49 -29.18
N GLU A 474 6.19 -23.41 -29.75
CA GLU A 474 6.72 -22.80 -30.97
C GLU A 474 8.13 -22.25 -30.76
N GLU A 475 8.36 -21.56 -29.66
CA GLU A 475 9.66 -21.00 -29.29
C GLU A 475 10.72 -22.09 -29.06
N VAL A 476 10.37 -23.17 -28.34
CA VAL A 476 11.27 -24.32 -28.15
C VAL A 476 11.61 -24.96 -29.49
N ARG A 477 10.64 -25.23 -30.36
CA ARG A 477 10.89 -25.87 -31.66
C ARG A 477 11.74 -24.97 -32.58
N GLY A 478 11.37 -23.70 -32.67
CA GLY A 478 11.99 -22.73 -33.59
C GLY A 478 13.40 -22.34 -33.18
N LYS A 479 13.71 -22.34 -31.87
CA LYS A 479 14.98 -21.82 -31.32
C LYS A 479 15.76 -22.85 -30.52
N SER A 480 15.47 -24.14 -30.68
CA SER A 480 16.05 -25.25 -29.89
C SER A 480 17.57 -25.33 -29.85
N THR A 481 18.26 -24.79 -30.87
CA THR A 481 19.73 -24.76 -30.97
C THR A 481 20.37 -23.53 -30.33
N ASN A 482 19.57 -22.52 -29.95
CA ASN A 482 20.06 -21.35 -29.23
C ASN A 482 20.12 -21.64 -27.73
N LYS A 483 21.31 -22.06 -27.27
CA LYS A 483 21.54 -22.51 -25.89
C LYS A 483 21.18 -21.46 -24.83
N GLU A 484 21.54 -20.21 -25.07
CA GLU A 484 21.28 -19.11 -24.13
C GLU A 484 19.78 -18.82 -24.04
N TYR A 485 19.10 -18.80 -25.18
CA TYR A 485 17.65 -18.58 -25.22
C TYR A 485 16.88 -19.74 -24.59
N MET A 486 17.29 -20.98 -24.85
CA MET A 486 16.72 -22.16 -24.20
C MET A 486 16.96 -22.16 -22.69
N HIS A 487 18.12 -21.70 -22.21
CA HIS A 487 18.35 -21.54 -20.78
C HIS A 487 17.36 -20.53 -20.16
N LEU A 488 17.17 -19.36 -20.76
CA LEU A 488 16.17 -18.36 -20.32
C LEU A 488 14.75 -18.94 -20.30
N LEU A 489 14.36 -19.62 -21.38
CA LEU A 489 13.01 -20.19 -21.52
C LEU A 489 12.77 -21.31 -20.50
N PHE A 490 13.73 -22.21 -20.32
CA PHE A 490 13.62 -23.32 -19.38
C PHE A 490 13.76 -22.87 -17.92
N TYR A 491 14.35 -21.71 -17.65
CA TYR A 491 14.30 -21.08 -16.34
C TYR A 491 12.84 -20.74 -15.94
N VAL A 492 12.04 -20.19 -16.87
CA VAL A 492 10.61 -19.97 -16.65
C VAL A 492 9.85 -21.30 -16.53
N ILE A 493 10.13 -22.26 -17.43
CA ILE A 493 9.45 -23.56 -17.41
C ILE A 493 9.71 -24.30 -16.09
N ALA A 494 10.90 -24.18 -15.50
CA ALA A 494 11.26 -24.86 -14.26
C ALA A 494 10.31 -24.55 -13.09
N GLU A 495 9.66 -23.37 -13.08
CA GLU A 495 8.69 -22.92 -12.08
C GLU A 495 7.28 -23.53 -12.26
N PHE A 496 6.99 -24.21 -13.37
CA PHE A 496 5.68 -24.80 -13.62
C PHE A 496 5.44 -26.10 -12.82
N LYS A 497 4.16 -26.51 -12.74
CA LYS A 497 3.79 -27.83 -12.20
C LYS A 497 4.45 -28.95 -13.01
N ARG A 498 4.82 -30.04 -12.32
CA ARG A 498 5.56 -31.19 -12.87
C ARG A 498 5.08 -31.61 -14.27
N ASP A 499 3.81 -31.94 -14.43
CA ASP A 499 3.31 -32.54 -15.68
C ASP A 499 3.39 -31.53 -16.85
N ARG A 500 3.14 -30.23 -16.59
CA ARG A 500 3.31 -29.15 -17.57
C ARG A 500 4.78 -28.99 -17.98
N ARG A 501 5.74 -29.16 -17.05
CA ARG A 501 7.17 -29.11 -17.36
C ARG A 501 7.59 -30.23 -18.29
N ILE A 502 7.19 -31.46 -18.01
CA ILE A 502 7.54 -32.65 -18.79
C ILE A 502 7.22 -32.45 -20.28
N LYS A 503 6.06 -31.86 -20.60
CA LYS A 503 5.65 -31.52 -21.96
C LYS A 503 6.73 -30.74 -22.71
N PHE A 504 7.31 -29.71 -22.11
CA PHE A 504 8.30 -28.87 -22.79
C PHE A 504 9.67 -29.54 -22.96
N TYR A 505 10.10 -30.38 -21.99
CA TYR A 505 11.30 -31.20 -22.20
C TYR A 505 11.12 -32.21 -23.33
N GLN A 506 9.93 -32.79 -23.46
CA GLN A 506 9.63 -33.67 -24.58
C GLN A 506 9.73 -32.92 -25.92
N VAL A 507 9.11 -31.74 -26.02
CA VAL A 507 9.20 -30.89 -27.23
C VAL A 507 10.65 -30.50 -27.54
N PHE A 508 11.46 -30.21 -26.52
CA PHE A 508 12.89 -29.93 -26.72
C PHE A 508 13.65 -31.15 -27.25
N LEU A 509 13.45 -32.34 -26.68
CA LEU A 509 14.13 -33.57 -27.11
C LEU A 509 13.73 -34.01 -28.52
N GLU A 510 12.50 -33.70 -28.94
CA GLU A 510 12.03 -33.89 -30.32
C GLU A 510 12.77 -32.97 -31.30
N ALA A 511 13.02 -31.71 -30.90
CA ALA A 511 13.65 -30.68 -31.74
C ALA A 511 15.19 -30.69 -31.68
N ASN A 512 15.80 -31.04 -30.55
CA ASN A 512 17.23 -31.02 -30.29
C ASN A 512 17.68 -32.25 -29.48
N GLN A 513 18.60 -33.03 -30.05
CA GLN A 513 19.13 -34.26 -29.47
C GLN A 513 20.53 -34.09 -28.86
N ASN A 514 21.04 -32.86 -28.82
CA ASN A 514 22.37 -32.55 -28.31
C ASN A 514 22.38 -32.64 -26.77
N PHE A 515 23.24 -33.52 -26.25
CA PHE A 515 23.39 -33.73 -24.81
C PHE A 515 23.89 -32.50 -24.06
N ASP A 516 24.86 -31.76 -24.62
CA ASP A 516 25.46 -30.61 -23.96
C ASP A 516 24.46 -29.45 -23.82
N ASP A 517 23.50 -29.35 -24.75
CA ASP A 517 22.42 -28.37 -24.70
C ASP A 517 21.40 -28.78 -23.63
N PHE A 518 21.00 -30.05 -23.61
CA PHE A 518 20.08 -30.59 -22.61
C PHE A 518 20.62 -30.49 -21.18
N GLU A 519 21.90 -30.82 -20.98
CA GLU A 519 22.55 -30.79 -19.66
C GLU A 519 22.47 -29.40 -19.01
N LYS A 520 22.52 -28.35 -19.84
CA LYS A 520 22.50 -26.94 -19.40
C LYS A 520 21.10 -26.39 -19.12
N LEU A 521 20.03 -27.10 -19.48
CA LEU A 521 18.68 -26.61 -19.19
C LEU A 521 18.46 -26.52 -17.67
N PRO A 522 17.82 -25.46 -17.16
CA PRO A 522 17.29 -25.44 -15.80
C PRO A 522 16.24 -26.55 -15.64
N PHE A 523 16.30 -27.34 -14.57
CA PHE A 523 15.36 -28.45 -14.30
C PHE A 523 14.44 -28.21 -13.09
N GLU A 524 14.83 -27.31 -12.20
CA GLU A 524 14.17 -27.10 -10.92
C GLU A 524 14.12 -25.59 -10.59
N PRO A 525 13.09 -25.15 -9.83
CA PRO A 525 13.02 -23.82 -9.25
C PRO A 525 14.26 -23.44 -8.44
N THR A 526 14.49 -22.13 -8.34
CA THR A 526 15.62 -21.57 -7.58
C THR A 526 15.39 -21.51 -6.07
N SER A 527 14.14 -21.61 -5.61
CA SER A 527 13.79 -21.55 -4.17
C SER A 527 12.67 -22.52 -3.81
N TRP A 528 12.66 -22.95 -2.54
CA TRP A 528 11.69 -23.89 -2.00
C TRP A 528 11.29 -23.50 -0.58
N SER A 529 10.04 -23.79 -0.19
CA SER A 529 9.51 -23.58 1.17
C SER A 529 8.79 -24.83 1.66
N TRP A 530 8.93 -25.16 2.94
CA TRP A 530 8.25 -26.28 3.58
C TRP A 530 7.96 -25.98 5.06
N SER A 531 7.05 -26.75 5.65
CA SER A 531 6.75 -26.71 7.08
C SER A 531 6.82 -28.14 7.63
N GLY A 532 7.50 -28.33 8.76
CA GLY A 532 7.83 -29.66 9.26
C GLY A 532 8.96 -30.31 8.44
N SER A 533 8.77 -31.56 8.04
CA SER A 533 9.77 -32.37 7.32
C SER A 533 9.96 -31.91 5.86
N GLN A 534 11.21 -31.89 5.38
CA GLN A 534 11.53 -31.64 3.97
C GLN A 534 11.28 -32.86 3.05
N VAL A 535 11.04 -34.05 3.61
CA VAL A 535 10.92 -35.31 2.84
C VAL A 535 9.85 -35.25 1.73
N PRO A 536 8.63 -34.73 1.94
CA PRO A 536 7.62 -34.66 0.88
C PRO A 536 8.08 -33.85 -0.34
N LEU A 537 8.79 -32.74 -0.11
CA LEU A 537 9.36 -31.90 -1.16
C LEU A 537 10.40 -32.66 -2.00
N LEU A 538 11.31 -33.39 -1.34
CA LEU A 538 12.34 -34.18 -2.03
C LEU A 538 11.73 -35.33 -2.85
N GLN A 539 10.62 -35.91 -2.38
CA GLN A 539 9.93 -36.97 -3.09
C GLN A 539 9.28 -36.47 -4.39
N GLU A 540 8.67 -35.28 -4.39
CA GLU A 540 8.13 -34.66 -5.61
C GLU A 540 9.20 -34.38 -6.67
N ARG A 541 10.41 -34.00 -6.24
CA ARG A 541 11.58 -33.82 -7.14
C ARG A 541 12.00 -35.13 -7.80
N ILE A 542 11.99 -36.24 -7.05
CA ILE A 542 12.28 -37.57 -7.61
C ILE A 542 11.25 -37.95 -8.68
N TYR A 543 9.95 -37.75 -8.41
CA TYR A 543 8.90 -38.07 -9.38
C TYR A 543 9.04 -37.31 -10.70
N PHE A 544 9.45 -36.04 -10.65
CA PHE A 544 9.75 -35.28 -11.85
C PHE A 544 10.87 -35.91 -12.69
N TYR A 545 12.00 -36.26 -12.07
CA TYR A 545 13.11 -36.88 -12.80
C TYR A 545 12.79 -38.28 -13.31
N GLU A 546 12.02 -39.08 -12.57
CA GLU A 546 11.58 -40.40 -13.02
C GLU A 546 10.68 -40.32 -14.26
N GLN A 547 9.80 -39.31 -14.34
CA GLN A 547 9.03 -39.05 -15.56
C GLN A 547 9.92 -38.60 -16.73
N LEU A 548 10.90 -37.71 -16.49
CA LEU A 548 11.86 -37.32 -17.54
C LEU A 548 12.71 -38.49 -18.05
N ILE A 549 13.05 -39.45 -17.18
CA ILE A 549 13.75 -40.68 -17.58
C ILE A 549 12.88 -41.50 -18.54
N SER A 550 11.57 -41.58 -18.28
CA SER A 550 10.65 -42.38 -19.09
C SER A 550 10.52 -41.87 -20.54
N ILE A 551 10.69 -40.57 -20.78
CA ILE A 551 10.69 -39.98 -22.13
C ILE A 551 12.07 -40.03 -22.82
N CYS A 552 13.13 -40.41 -22.09
CA CYS A 552 14.48 -40.63 -22.60
C CYS A 552 14.74 -42.13 -22.87
N ASP A 553 13.79 -42.84 -23.49
CA ASP A 553 13.80 -44.30 -23.65
C ASP A 553 14.64 -44.80 -24.84
N SER A 554 14.83 -43.97 -25.85
CA SER A 554 15.56 -44.34 -27.07
C SER A 554 17.09 -44.33 -26.89
N VAL A 555 17.79 -45.17 -27.68
CA VAL A 555 19.26 -45.35 -27.62
C VAL A 555 20.03 -44.03 -27.81
N LYS A 556 19.48 -43.09 -28.57
CA LYS A 556 20.06 -41.76 -28.78
C LYS A 556 20.13 -40.89 -27.51
N PHE A 557 19.34 -41.21 -26.48
CA PHE A 557 19.27 -40.44 -25.23
C PHE A 557 19.97 -41.10 -24.04
N LEU A 558 20.82 -42.12 -24.26
CA LEU A 558 21.51 -42.84 -23.17
C LEU A 558 22.26 -41.91 -22.20
N LYS A 559 23.00 -40.91 -22.71
CA LYS A 559 23.71 -39.93 -21.86
C LYS A 559 22.75 -39.05 -21.05
N HIS A 560 21.63 -38.65 -21.66
CA HIS A 560 20.59 -37.83 -21.02
C HIS A 560 19.98 -38.59 -19.85
N ARG A 561 19.62 -39.85 -20.08
CA ARG A 561 19.07 -40.75 -19.06
C ARG A 561 20.02 -40.97 -17.88
N GLN A 562 21.31 -41.22 -18.16
CA GLN A 562 22.33 -41.39 -17.11
C GLN A 562 22.46 -40.16 -16.18
N LEU A 563 22.39 -38.95 -16.74
CA LEU A 563 22.40 -37.70 -15.94
C LEU A 563 21.21 -37.64 -14.98
N LEU A 564 20.01 -37.97 -15.46
CA LEU A 564 18.77 -37.92 -14.67
C LEU A 564 18.78 -38.98 -13.56
N GLU A 565 19.21 -40.21 -13.86
CA GLU A 565 19.32 -41.31 -12.88
C GLU A 565 20.27 -40.95 -11.73
N LYS A 566 21.40 -40.29 -12.04
CA LYS A 566 22.34 -39.79 -11.02
C LYS A 566 21.70 -38.74 -10.09
N ARG A 567 20.85 -37.86 -10.62
CA ARG A 567 20.12 -36.87 -9.79
C ARG A 567 19.11 -37.55 -8.86
N VAL A 568 18.37 -38.53 -9.35
CA VAL A 568 17.45 -39.34 -8.52
C VAL A 568 18.19 -40.02 -7.36
N GLN A 569 19.36 -40.62 -7.64
CA GLN A 569 20.17 -41.25 -6.58
C GLN A 569 20.59 -40.26 -5.49
N SER A 570 21.03 -39.05 -5.88
CA SER A 570 21.41 -37.99 -4.94
C SER A 570 20.22 -37.57 -4.04
N LEU A 571 19.04 -37.37 -4.63
CA LEU A 571 17.83 -37.01 -3.88
C LEU A 571 17.38 -38.10 -2.90
N ARG A 572 17.49 -39.37 -3.31
CA ARG A 572 17.18 -40.52 -2.42
C ARG A 572 18.11 -40.54 -1.21
N GLN A 573 19.38 -40.17 -1.38
CA GLN A 573 20.32 -40.04 -0.25
C GLN A 573 19.91 -38.89 0.68
N GLN A 574 19.56 -37.72 0.13
CA GLN A 574 19.10 -36.56 0.92
C GLN A 574 17.86 -36.90 1.77
N ILE A 575 16.92 -37.67 1.23
CA ILE A 575 15.74 -38.14 1.99
C ILE A 575 16.16 -38.96 3.22
N GLN A 576 17.18 -39.82 3.11
CA GLN A 576 17.64 -40.61 4.25
C GLN A 576 18.29 -39.74 5.33
N ASP A 577 19.01 -38.70 4.93
CA ASP A 577 19.66 -37.78 5.86
C ASP A 577 18.63 -36.88 6.56
N GLU A 578 17.61 -36.41 5.85
CA GLU A 578 16.53 -35.62 6.45
C GLU A 578 15.69 -36.45 7.43
N LYS A 579 15.34 -37.70 7.09
CA LYS A 579 14.63 -38.60 8.02
C LYS A 579 15.37 -38.81 9.34
N LYS A 580 16.71 -38.89 9.30
CA LYS A 580 17.53 -38.96 10.52
C LYS A 580 17.47 -37.67 11.32
N ARG A 581 17.54 -36.52 10.65
CA ARG A 581 17.45 -35.20 11.29
C ARG A 581 16.10 -35.00 11.98
N ASP A 582 15.01 -35.26 11.26
CA ASP A 582 13.64 -35.18 11.77
C ASP A 582 13.48 -36.01 13.06
N PHE A 583 14.08 -37.21 13.08
CA PHE A 583 14.05 -38.08 14.26
C PHE A 583 14.87 -37.53 15.44
N THR A 584 16.01 -36.87 15.19
CA THR A 584 16.87 -36.31 16.25
C THR A 584 16.44 -34.96 16.78
N GLU A 585 15.71 -34.16 16.00
CA GLU A 585 15.24 -32.83 16.39
C GLU A 585 13.82 -32.84 16.99
N ALA A 586 13.13 -33.98 16.96
CA ALA A 586 11.80 -34.17 17.53
C ALA A 586 11.77 -34.44 19.05
N TRP A 587 12.85 -34.17 19.79
CA TRP A 587 12.98 -34.43 21.23
C TRP A 587 13.44 -33.21 22.03
#